data_AF-A0A8C6QBK3-F1
#
_entry.id   AF-A0A8C6QBK3-F1
#
_cell.length_a   1.000
_cell.length_b   1.000
_cell.length_c   1.000
_cell.angle_alpha   90.00
_cell.angle_beta   90.00
_cell.angle_gamma   90.00
#
_symmetry.space_group_name_H-M   'P 1'
#
loop_
_entity.id
_entity.type
_entity.pdbx_description
1 polymer ?
#
loop_
_entity_poly.entity_id
_entity_poly.type
_entity_poly.pdbx_seq_one_letter_code
_entity_poly.pdbx_strand_id
1 'polypeptide(L)'
;MGKFMKPRKVVLVLAGRYSGHRLYSHALVAGIDCYPQKVTASMGKKKIAKRSKIKSFIKVYKYNHLMATRYSVDISLDKTVVNRARRKAKVTFEEKYKTGKNKWFFQKLRF
;
A
#
# COMPACT_ATOMS: atom_id res chain seq x y z
N MET A 1 22.24 10.27 14.21
CA MET A 1 20.86 9.72 14.28
C MET A 1 20.33 9.49 12.86
N GLY A 2 20.01 8.26 12.47
CA GLY A 2 19.68 7.92 11.07
C GLY A 2 18.23 8.23 10.67
N LYS A 3 18.01 8.70 9.43
CA LYS A 3 16.65 8.94 8.89
C LYS A 3 15.86 7.62 8.76
N PHE A 4 14.76 7.48 9.49
CA PHE A 4 13.92 6.27 9.46
C PHE A 4 12.92 6.24 8.30
N MET A 5 12.47 7.41 7.83
CA MET A 5 11.61 7.53 6.64
C MET A 5 12.45 7.45 5.37
N LYS A 6 12.61 6.21 4.89
CA LYS A 6 13.29 5.86 3.65
C LYS A 6 12.28 5.29 2.64
N PRO A 7 12.58 5.28 1.33
CA PRO A 7 11.82 4.51 0.36
C PRO A 7 11.64 3.05 0.82
N ARG A 8 10.56 2.39 0.39
CA ARG A 8 10.23 0.98 0.72
C ARG A 8 9.84 0.72 2.19
N LYS A 9 9.69 1.75 3.02
CA LYS A 9 9.13 1.61 4.37
C LYS A 9 7.60 1.59 4.35
N VAL A 10 7.02 0.77 5.21
CA VAL A 10 5.57 0.73 5.41
C VAL A 10 5.19 1.84 6.39
N VAL A 11 4.13 2.56 6.06
CA VAL A 11 3.60 3.66 6.85
C VAL A 11 2.10 3.48 7.03
N LEU A 12 1.58 3.87 8.19
CA LEU A 12 0.15 3.99 8.42
C LEU A 12 -0.28 5.42 8.10
N VAL A 13 -1.38 5.58 7.38
CA VAL A 13 -1.93 6.90 7.07
C VAL A 13 -2.92 7.26 8.17
N LEU A 14 -2.64 8.35 8.90
CA LEU A 14 -3.47 8.80 10.03
C LEU A 14 -4.61 9.72 9.57
N ALA A 15 -4.31 10.69 8.69
CA ALA A 15 -5.28 11.69 8.25
C ALA A 15 -4.96 12.27 6.85
N GLY A 16 -5.95 12.89 6.21
CA GLY A 16 -5.76 13.78 5.07
C GLY A 16 -6.43 13.34 3.77
N ARG A 17 -7.40 14.13 3.32
CA ARG A 17 -7.74 14.26 1.89
C ARG A 17 -6.94 15.43 1.30
N TYR A 18 -6.86 15.45 -0.04
CA TYR A 18 -6.15 16.42 -0.88
C TYR A 18 -5.91 17.80 -0.22
N SER A 19 -4.65 18.18 -0.06
CA SER A 19 -4.27 19.60 0.05
C SER A 19 -3.26 19.93 -1.06
N GLY A 20 -3.51 21.08 -1.72
CA GLY A 20 -2.93 21.61 -2.95
C GLY A 20 -1.41 21.88 -2.93
N HIS A 21 -0.97 23.01 -3.50
CA HIS A 21 0.45 23.39 -3.63
C HIS A 21 1.23 23.29 -2.31
N ARG A 22 2.45 22.74 -2.34
CA ARG A 22 3.11 22.17 -1.15
C ARG A 22 4.45 22.80 -0.82
N LEU A 23 4.44 23.79 0.08
CA LEU A 23 5.65 24.28 0.78
C LEU A 23 5.97 23.42 2.02
N TYR A 24 5.98 22.10 1.89
CA TYR A 24 6.20 21.19 3.03
C TYR A 24 6.78 19.83 2.64
N SER A 25 7.49 19.21 3.58
CA SER A 25 8.06 17.87 3.44
C SER A 25 6.96 16.82 3.25
N HIS A 26 7.07 16.05 2.17
CA HIS A 26 6.03 15.12 1.72
C HIS A 26 6.60 13.82 1.16
N ALA A 27 5.76 12.79 1.09
CA ALA A 27 6.10 11.49 0.51
C ALA A 27 5.03 11.05 -0.49
N LEU A 28 5.48 10.43 -1.58
CA LEU A 28 4.62 9.66 -2.48
C LEU A 28 4.40 8.27 -1.85
N VAL A 29 3.15 7.94 -1.56
CA VAL A 29 2.76 6.68 -0.91
C VAL A 29 1.91 5.87 -1.87
N ALA A 30 2.30 4.62 -2.09
CA ALA A 30 1.46 3.59 -2.69
C ALA A 30 0.89 2.71 -1.58
N GLY A 31 -0.44 2.55 -1.55
CA GLY A 31 -1.11 1.81 -0.50
C GLY A 31 -2.31 1.03 -0.99
N ILE A 32 -2.91 0.28 -0.07
CA ILE A 32 -4.08 -0.56 -0.32
C ILE A 32 -5.33 0.17 0.20
N ASP A 33 -6.28 0.41 -0.70
CA ASP A 33 -7.58 1.00 -0.39
C ASP A 33 -8.57 -0.09 0.05
N CYS A 34 -8.63 -1.17 -0.74
CA CYS A 34 -9.42 -2.35 -0.42
C CYS A 34 -8.49 -3.56 -0.28
N TYR A 35 -8.42 -4.07 0.95
CA TYR A 35 -7.60 -5.22 1.32
C TYR A 35 -8.22 -6.54 0.84
N PRO A 36 -7.39 -7.54 0.51
CA PRO A 36 -7.90 -8.88 0.23
C PRO A 36 -8.56 -9.47 1.48
N GLN A 37 -9.65 -10.19 1.30
CA GLN A 37 -10.39 -10.82 2.39
C GLN A 37 -9.82 -12.21 2.70
N LYS A 38 -10.02 -12.70 3.93
CA LYS A 38 -9.62 -14.06 4.32
C LYS A 38 -10.24 -15.10 3.38
N VAL A 39 -9.39 -15.98 2.87
CA VAL A 39 -9.74 -17.13 2.03
C VAL A 39 -9.63 -18.41 2.87
N THR A 40 -10.61 -19.32 2.72
CA THR A 40 -10.60 -20.65 3.34
C THR A 40 -10.61 -21.73 2.25
N ALA A 41 -10.12 -22.92 2.58
CA ALA A 41 -9.98 -24.03 1.61
C ALA A 41 -11.33 -24.47 1.00
N SER A 42 -12.44 -24.31 1.73
CA SER A 42 -13.79 -24.65 1.27
C SER A 42 -14.36 -23.73 0.19
N MET A 43 -13.71 -22.60 -0.12
CA MET A 43 -14.25 -21.64 -1.08
C MET A 43 -14.02 -22.09 -2.52
N GLY A 44 -15.04 -21.96 -3.37
CA GLY A 44 -14.89 -22.18 -4.81
C GLY A 44 -14.00 -21.12 -5.48
N LYS A 45 -13.35 -21.50 -6.59
CA LYS A 45 -12.38 -20.67 -7.35
C LYS A 45 -12.91 -19.26 -7.67
N LYS A 46 -14.19 -19.14 -8.06
CA LYS A 46 -14.86 -17.86 -8.35
C LYS A 46 -14.90 -16.92 -7.12
N LYS A 47 -15.16 -17.46 -5.93
CA LYS A 47 -15.23 -16.69 -4.68
C LYS A 47 -13.84 -16.28 -4.21
N ILE A 48 -12.85 -17.18 -4.36
CA ILE A 48 -11.44 -16.90 -4.08
C ILE A 48 -10.95 -15.72 -4.93
N ALA A 49 -11.19 -15.75 -6.24
CA ALA A 49 -10.77 -14.68 -7.14
C ALA A 49 -11.37 -13.31 -6.76
N LYS A 50 -12.65 -13.27 -6.36
CA LYS A 50 -13.31 -12.04 -5.89
C LYS A 50 -12.72 -11.52 -4.57
N ARG A 51 -12.39 -12.41 -3.63
CA ARG A 51 -11.84 -12.05 -2.31
C ARG A 51 -10.38 -11.61 -2.33
N SER A 52 -9.59 -12.15 -3.26
CA SER A 52 -8.17 -11.81 -3.41
C SER A 52 -7.94 -10.52 -4.22
N LYS A 53 -8.99 -9.88 -4.72
CA LYS A 53 -8.89 -8.64 -5.50
C LYS A 53 -8.40 -7.48 -4.63
N ILE A 54 -7.32 -6.82 -5.06
CA ILE A 54 -6.75 -5.67 -4.34
C ILE A 54 -7.07 -4.38 -5.10
N LYS A 55 -7.46 -3.33 -4.37
CA LYS A 55 -7.57 -1.97 -4.93
C LYS A 55 -6.42 -1.13 -4.37
N SER A 56 -5.51 -0.70 -5.25
CA SER A 56 -4.39 0.17 -4.88
C SER A 56 -4.75 1.64 -5.03
N PHE A 57 -4.03 2.50 -4.31
CA PHE A 57 -3.99 3.95 -4.50
C PHE A 57 -2.55 4.44 -4.52
N ILE A 58 -2.31 5.56 -5.19
CA ILE A 58 -1.06 6.32 -5.13
C ILE A 58 -1.43 7.76 -4.79
N LYS A 59 -0.87 8.28 -3.69
CA LYS A 59 -1.18 9.62 -3.19
C LYS A 59 0.04 10.23 -2.55
N VAL A 60 0.15 11.56 -2.63
CA VAL A 60 1.19 12.30 -1.92
C VAL A 60 0.65 12.74 -0.55
N TYR A 61 1.35 12.40 0.53
CA TYR A 61 0.99 12.80 1.89
C TYR A 61 2.05 13.71 2.52
N LYS A 62 1.61 14.56 3.45
CA LYS A 62 2.51 15.24 4.41
C LYS A 62 3.12 14.20 5.34
N TYR A 63 4.37 14.38 5.76
CA TYR A 63 4.99 13.45 6.69
C TYR A 63 4.28 13.37 8.05
N ASN A 64 3.72 14.48 8.54
CA ASN A 64 2.97 14.51 9.80
C ASN A 64 1.71 13.62 9.77
N HIS A 65 1.21 13.30 8.58
CA HIS A 65 0.02 12.45 8.41
C HIS A 65 0.37 10.95 8.31
N LEU A 66 1.66 10.63 8.41
CA LEU A 66 2.18 9.27 8.29
C LEU A 66 2.76 8.82 9.62
N MET A 67 2.31 7.68 10.10
CA MET A 67 2.95 6.97 11.20
C MET A 67 3.95 5.98 10.62
N ALA A 68 5.23 6.13 10.98
CA ALA A 68 6.25 5.19 10.53
C ALA A 68 6.08 3.84 11.24
N THR A 69 6.32 2.75 10.50
CA THR A 69 6.33 1.40 11.08
C THR A 69 7.71 0.76 10.92
N ARG A 70 7.96 -0.32 11.68
CA ARG A 70 9.21 -1.08 11.58
C ARG A 70 9.35 -1.83 10.25
N TYR A 71 8.24 -2.14 9.58
CA TYR A 71 8.22 -2.98 8.39
C TYR A 71 8.74 -2.27 7.14
N SER A 72 9.37 -3.04 6.27
CA SER A 72 9.74 -2.65 4.91
C SER A 72 9.18 -3.64 3.91
N VAL A 73 8.79 -3.15 2.74
CA VAL A 73 8.37 -3.99 1.61
C VAL A 73 9.15 -3.56 0.39
N ASP A 74 9.86 -4.50 -0.21
CA ASP A 74 10.69 -4.20 -1.38
C ASP A 74 9.84 -4.05 -2.64
N ILE A 75 9.41 -2.82 -2.93
CA ILE A 75 8.59 -2.53 -4.10
C ILE A 75 9.30 -1.44 -4.88
N SER A 76 9.80 -1.78 -6.07
CA SER A 76 10.28 -0.81 -7.05
C SER A 76 9.06 -0.21 -7.75
N LEU A 77 8.77 1.05 -7.45
CA LEU A 77 7.75 1.82 -8.17
C LEU A 77 8.46 2.92 -8.97
N ASP A 78 8.25 2.91 -10.28
CA ASP A 78 8.74 3.96 -11.17
C ASP A 78 8.06 5.29 -10.80
N LYS A 79 8.86 6.30 -10.49
CA LYS A 79 8.40 7.62 -10.03
C LYS A 79 7.74 8.46 -11.12
N THR A 80 7.86 8.06 -12.39
CA THR A 80 7.68 8.93 -13.55
C THR A 80 6.24 9.05 -14.06
N VAL A 81 5.33 8.10 -13.78
CA VAL A 81 3.94 8.16 -14.30
C VAL A 81 2.92 7.66 -13.28
N VAL A 82 2.27 8.58 -12.56
CA VAL A 82 1.33 8.28 -11.45
C VAL A 82 0.12 7.43 -11.89
N ASN A 83 -0.45 7.68 -13.07
CA ASN A 83 -1.63 6.94 -13.56
C ASN A 83 -1.32 5.51 -14.00
N ARG A 84 -0.22 5.30 -14.76
CA ARG A 84 0.27 3.94 -15.08
C ARG A 84 0.77 3.23 -13.84
N ALA A 85 1.35 3.97 -12.88
CA ALA A 85 1.86 3.43 -11.63
C ALA A 85 0.76 2.81 -10.77
N ARG A 86 -0.49 3.32 -10.78
CA ARG A 86 -1.58 2.71 -9.99
C ARG A 86 -1.90 1.29 -10.45
N ARG A 87 -1.99 1.07 -11.77
CA ARG A 87 -2.21 -0.27 -12.35
C ARG A 87 -1.03 -1.19 -12.08
N LYS A 88 0.20 -0.71 -12.26
CA LYS A 88 1.42 -1.46 -11.92
C LYS A 88 1.44 -1.86 -10.45
N ALA A 89 1.23 -0.91 -9.53
CA ALA A 89 1.19 -1.17 -8.09
C ALA A 89 0.13 -2.19 -7.71
N LYS A 90 -1.04 -2.18 -8.37
CA LYS A 90 -2.07 -3.20 -8.17
C LYS A 90 -1.54 -4.60 -8.50
N VAL A 91 -0.98 -4.75 -9.70
CA VAL A 91 -0.45 -6.05 -10.17
C VAL A 91 0.67 -6.54 -9.23
N THR A 92 1.62 -5.68 -8.89
CA THR A 92 2.71 -6.02 -7.97
C THR A 92 2.21 -6.41 -6.57
N PHE A 93 1.18 -5.73 -6.05
CA PHE A 93 0.58 -6.10 -4.77
C PHE A 93 -0.14 -7.45 -4.84
N GLU A 94 -0.82 -7.75 -5.95
CA GLU A 94 -1.50 -9.05 -6.15
C GLU A 94 -0.48 -10.19 -6.28
N GLU A 95 0.62 -10.00 -7.00
CA GLU A 95 1.74 -10.95 -7.08
C GLU A 95 2.37 -11.21 -5.71
N LYS A 96 2.65 -10.15 -4.95
CA LYS A 96 3.19 -10.28 -3.59
C LYS A 96 2.22 -10.96 -2.64
N TYR A 97 0.93 -10.67 -2.73
CA TYR A 97 -0.07 -11.34 -1.90
C TYR A 97 -0.08 -12.86 -2.16
N LYS A 98 0.02 -13.29 -3.43
CA LYS A 98 0.12 -14.71 -3.78
C LYS A 98 1.37 -15.39 -3.22
N THR A 99 2.48 -14.66 -3.07
CA THR A 99 3.71 -15.21 -2.47
C THR A 99 3.60 -15.48 -0.96
N GLY A 100 2.56 -14.98 -0.29
CA GLY A 100 2.37 -15.17 1.16
C GLY A 100 3.36 -14.40 2.06
N LYS A 101 4.24 -13.59 1.47
CA LYS A 101 5.19 -12.73 2.19
C LYS A 101 4.50 -11.44 2.66
N ASN A 102 5.07 -10.80 3.69
CA ASN A 102 4.55 -9.55 4.27
C ASN A 102 3.07 -9.61 4.70
N LYS A 103 2.65 -10.71 5.36
CA LYS A 103 1.25 -10.95 5.78
C LYS A 103 0.60 -9.75 6.48
N TRP A 104 1.34 -9.09 7.36
CA TRP A 104 0.87 -7.91 8.10
C TRP A 104 0.45 -6.75 7.17
N PHE A 105 1.16 -6.54 6.06
CA PHE A 105 0.84 -5.46 5.10
C PHE A 105 -0.47 -5.71 4.36
N PHE A 106 -0.87 -6.97 4.15
CA PHE A 106 -2.11 -7.34 3.46
C PHE A 106 -3.28 -7.60 4.41
N GLN A 107 -3.05 -7.53 5.72
CA GLN A 107 -4.09 -7.63 6.72
C GLN A 107 -4.68 -6.26 7.00
N LYS A 108 -6.01 -6.15 6.95
CA LYS A 108 -6.71 -4.92 7.32
C LYS A 108 -6.44 -4.61 8.80
N LEU A 109 -5.92 -3.42 9.08
CA LEU A 109 -5.77 -2.92 10.44
C LEU A 109 -7.17 -2.72 11.05
N ARG A 110 -7.36 -3.23 12.26
CA ARG A 110 -8.59 -3.04 13.05
C ARG A 110 -8.29 -1.93 14.05
N PHE A 111 -8.99 -0.81 13.90
CA PHE A 111 -9.04 0.32 14.81
C PHE A 111 -10.51 0.63 15.06
#